data_AF-A0AAD1Y2M7-F1
#
_entry.id   AF-A0AAD1Y2M7-F1
#
_cell.length_a   1.000
_cell.length_b   1.000
_cell.length_c   1.000
_cell.angle_alpha   90.00
_cell.angle_beta   90.00
_cell.angle_gamma   90.00
#
_symmetry.space_group_name_H-M   'P 1'
#
loop_
_entity.id
_entity.type
_entity.pdbx_description
1 polymer ?
#
loop_
_entity_poly.entity_id
_entity_poly.type
_entity_poly.pdbx_seq_one_letter_code
_entity_poly.pdbx_strand_id
1 'polypeptide(L)'
;MNIPSLQPCRFTSLKDIKEKGENFEFRSVRIIAKVNSFEMSAKSAIISNGDDKMVIDISLVPEKEMIIKKKYEFLGELKKENDEVVLGVRTFRAIDDDHDKNLYEITTKLLNKLMDSYDSKKSIEEEQMEVDG
;
A
#
# COMPACT_ATOMS: atom_id res chain seq x y z
N MET A 1 0.96 10.97 -26.49
CA MET A 1 1.64 10.60 -25.23
C MET A 1 0.65 9.75 -24.43
N ASN A 2 0.90 8.45 -24.27
CA ASN A 2 0.09 7.61 -23.38
C ASN A 2 0.58 7.86 -21.96
N ILE A 3 -0.22 8.55 -21.15
CA ILE A 3 0.02 8.64 -19.71
C ILE A 3 -0.40 7.28 -19.13
N PRO A 4 0.50 6.51 -18.49
CA PRO A 4 0.12 5.25 -17.86
C PRO A 4 -0.97 5.53 -16.81
N SER A 5 -2.09 4.80 -16.87
CA SER A 5 -3.09 4.88 -15.81
C SER A 5 -2.49 4.28 -14.54
N LEU A 6 -2.05 5.13 -13.61
CA LEU A 6 -1.62 4.66 -12.31
C LEU A 6 -2.81 3.99 -11.62
N GLN A 7 -2.66 2.71 -11.28
CA GLN A 7 -3.67 1.98 -10.53
C GLN A 7 -3.95 2.72 -9.21
N PRO A 8 -5.23 2.89 -8.83
CA PRO A 8 -5.56 3.61 -7.62
C PRO A 8 -4.93 2.90 -6.41
N CYS A 9 -4.29 3.67 -5.54
CA CYS A 9 -3.57 3.13 -4.39
C CYS A 9 -4.58 2.62 -3.36
N ARG A 10 -4.68 1.30 -3.22
CA ARG A 10 -5.61 0.66 -2.28
C ARG A 10 -5.05 0.67 -0.87
N PHE A 11 -5.88 1.00 0.10
CA PHE A 11 -5.49 0.88 1.49
C PHE A 11 -5.47 -0.61 1.90
N THR A 12 -4.37 -1.05 2.50
CA THR A 12 -4.20 -2.45 2.92
C THR A 12 -3.42 -2.52 4.22
N SER A 13 -3.58 -3.63 4.95
CA SER A 13 -2.75 -3.92 6.13
C SER A 13 -1.59 -4.87 5.78
N LEU A 14 -0.58 -4.90 6.64
CA LEU A 14 0.51 -5.89 6.56
C LEU A 14 0.02 -7.32 6.79
N LYS A 15 -1.12 -7.49 7.47
CA LYS A 15 -1.76 -8.77 7.67
C LYS A 15 -2.39 -9.27 6.36
N ASP A 16 -3.19 -8.43 5.72
CA ASP A 16 -3.83 -8.75 4.43
C ASP A 16 -2.76 -9.09 3.38
N ILE A 17 -1.72 -8.24 3.33
CA ILE A 17 -0.31 -8.60 3.12
C ILE A 17 0.03 -10.09 2.97
N LYS A 18 0.36 -10.64 4.13
CA LYS A 18 0.83 -12.00 4.30
C LYS A 18 -0.23 -13.05 3.98
N GLU A 19 -1.51 -12.75 4.27
CA GLU A 19 -2.60 -13.70 4.06
C GLU A 19 -2.90 -13.94 2.58
N LYS A 20 -2.80 -12.90 1.73
CA LYS A 20 -3.02 -13.02 0.28
C LYS A 20 -1.79 -13.47 -0.50
N GLY A 21 -0.59 -13.35 0.07
CA GLY A 21 0.65 -13.84 -0.54
C GLY A 21 0.95 -13.17 -1.88
N GLU A 22 1.10 -13.96 -2.95
CA GLU A 22 1.39 -13.46 -4.29
C GLU A 22 0.14 -13.03 -5.09
N ASN A 23 -1.05 -13.35 -4.59
CA ASN A 23 -2.32 -13.07 -5.26
C ASN A 23 -2.86 -11.66 -4.91
N PHE A 24 -2.00 -10.64 -5.04
CA PHE A 24 -2.46 -9.25 -4.95
C PHE A 24 -2.94 -8.73 -6.30
N GLU A 25 -4.25 -8.55 -6.42
CA GLU A 25 -4.86 -7.87 -7.56
C GLU A 25 -4.43 -6.40 -7.67
N PHE A 26 -3.97 -5.80 -6.56
CA PHE A 26 -3.56 -4.39 -6.50
C PHE A 26 -2.04 -4.27 -6.35
N ARG A 27 -1.39 -3.71 -7.38
CA ARG A 27 0.05 -3.42 -7.32
C ARG A 27 0.34 -2.17 -6.50
N SER A 28 -0.49 -1.13 -6.59
CA SER A 28 -0.31 0.12 -5.84
C SER A 28 -1.08 0.07 -4.53
N VAL A 29 -0.37 0.22 -3.40
CA VAL A 29 -0.96 0.12 -2.06
C VAL A 29 -0.57 1.26 -1.13
N ARG A 30 -1.41 1.49 -0.13
CA ARG A 30 -1.19 2.42 0.96
C ARG A 30 -1.26 1.70 2.30
N ILE A 31 -0.23 1.87 3.12
CA ILE A 31 -0.06 1.12 4.38
C ILE A 31 0.31 2.08 5.49
N ILE A 32 -0.34 1.95 6.65
CA ILE A 32 0.15 2.57 7.89
C ILE A 32 0.94 1.56 8.70
N ALA A 33 2.17 1.94 9.03
CA ALA A 33 3.06 1.13 9.84
C ALA A 33 4.07 1.98 10.62
N LYS A 34 4.60 1.40 11.69
CA LYS A 34 5.71 1.93 12.48
C LYS A 34 7.03 1.52 11.86
N VAL A 35 7.99 2.43 11.77
CA VAL A 35 9.37 2.09 11.36
C VAL A 35 10.10 1.47 12.53
N ASN A 36 10.63 0.26 12.37
CA ASN A 36 11.39 -0.43 13.41
C ASN A 36 12.89 -0.24 13.23
N SER A 37 13.36 -0.31 11.99
CA SER A 37 14.75 -0.09 11.62
C SER A 37 14.83 0.29 10.15
N PHE A 38 15.94 0.90 9.75
CA PHE A 38 16.27 1.11 8.35
C PHE A 38 17.79 1.05 8.15
N GLU A 39 18.20 0.64 6.96
CA GLU A 39 19.59 0.59 6.54
C GLU A 39 19.72 1.35 5.22
N MET A 40 20.38 2.52 5.28
CA MET A 40 20.52 3.40 4.12
C MET A 40 21.43 2.82 3.04
N SER A 41 22.48 2.09 3.41
CA SER A 41 23.36 1.36 2.49
C SER A 41 22.60 0.34 1.65
N ALA A 42 21.69 -0.40 2.28
CA ALA A 42 20.85 -1.40 1.64
C ALA A 42 19.56 -0.81 1.03
N LYS A 43 19.33 0.50 1.19
CA LYS A 43 18.10 1.20 0.77
C LYS A 43 16.83 0.47 1.22
N SER A 44 16.84 -0.06 2.45
CA SER A 44 15.75 -0.88 2.98
C SER A 44 15.32 -0.45 4.37
N ALA A 45 14.07 -0.73 4.72
CA ALA A 45 13.55 -0.54 6.06
C ALA A 45 12.63 -1.68 6.50
N ILE A 46 12.50 -1.87 7.80
CA ILE A 46 11.56 -2.81 8.40
C ILE A 46 10.45 -2.01 9.06
N ILE A 47 9.22 -2.26 8.63
CA ILE A 47 8.02 -1.64 9.19
C ILE A 47 7.16 -2.68 9.91
N SER A 48 6.30 -2.23 10.84
CA SER A 48 5.35 -3.10 11.51
C SER A 48 4.00 -2.47 11.84
N ASN A 49 2.99 -3.32 11.92
CA ASN A 49 1.67 -2.99 12.44
C ASN A 49 1.21 -4.15 13.34
N GLY A 50 1.20 -3.94 14.66
CA GLY A 50 1.06 -5.04 15.62
C GLY A 50 2.25 -6.00 15.53
N ASP A 51 1.95 -7.30 15.44
CA ASP A 51 2.97 -8.36 15.31
C ASP A 51 3.43 -8.57 13.87
N ASP A 52 2.73 -7.96 12.90
CA ASP A 52 3.08 -8.07 11.49
C ASP A 52 4.22 -7.14 11.11
N LYS A 53 5.19 -7.69 10.37
CA LYS A 53 6.39 -7.02 9.90
C LYS A 53 6.55 -7.25 8.41
N MET A 54 7.17 -6.28 7.74
CA MET A 54 7.47 -6.33 6.32
C MET A 54 8.75 -5.55 6.04
N VAL A 55 9.54 -6.03 5.08
CA VAL A 55 10.66 -5.28 4.51
C VAL A 55 10.13 -4.38 3.39
N ILE A 56 10.59 -3.14 3.38
CA ILE A 56 10.26 -2.15 2.36
C ILE A 56 11.53 -1.64 1.70
N ASP A 57 11.44 -1.40 0.39
CA ASP A 57 12.47 -0.75 -0.40
C ASP A 57 12.22 0.75 -0.38
N ILE A 58 13.21 1.51 0.07
CA ILE A 58 13.16 2.97 0.24
C ILE A 58 14.13 3.67 -0.73
N SER A 59 14.53 3.02 -1.81
CA SER A 59 15.51 3.53 -2.77
C SER A 59 15.11 4.82 -3.49
N LEU A 60 13.81 5.09 -3.59
CA LEU A 60 13.23 6.29 -4.20
C LEU A 60 12.92 7.40 -3.18
N VAL A 61 13.14 7.14 -1.89
CA VAL A 61 12.85 8.05 -0.81
C VAL A 61 14.09 8.88 -0.46
N PRO A 62 13.97 10.20 -0.23
CA PRO A 62 15.06 11.02 0.26
C PRO A 62 15.64 10.52 1.61
N GLU A 63 16.97 10.55 1.77
CA GLU A 63 17.70 9.98 2.93
C GLU A 63 17.36 10.56 4.32
N LYS A 64 16.60 11.67 4.41
CA LYS A 64 16.49 12.48 5.65
C LYS A 64 15.17 12.42 6.41
N GLU A 65 14.24 11.53 6.08
CA GLU A 65 12.85 11.74 6.50
C GLU A 65 12.26 10.68 7.47
N MET A 66 12.96 9.58 7.76
CA MET A 66 12.42 8.51 8.62
C MET A 66 13.02 8.49 10.03
N ILE A 67 12.13 8.49 11.01
CA ILE A 67 12.45 8.36 12.44
C ILE A 67 11.99 6.98 12.93
N ILE A 68 12.90 6.23 13.56
CA ILE A 68 12.60 4.95 14.19
C ILE A 68 11.52 5.11 15.28
N LYS A 69 10.62 4.12 15.39
CA LYS A 69 9.45 4.06 16.28
C LYS A 69 8.33 5.06 15.97
N LYS A 70 8.47 5.95 14.99
CA LYS A 70 7.37 6.78 14.47
C LYS A 70 6.51 5.99 13.49
N LYS A 71 5.23 6.33 13.42
CA LYS A 71 4.31 5.81 12.42
C LYS A 71 4.31 6.68 11.17
N TYR A 72 4.14 6.02 10.04
CA TYR A 72 4.04 6.66 8.74
C TYR A 72 2.93 6.00 7.92
N GLU A 73 2.36 6.78 7.00
CA GLU A 73 1.59 6.26 5.89
C GLU A 73 2.53 6.14 4.68
N PHE A 74 2.74 4.92 4.22
CA PHE A 74 3.56 4.57 3.07
C PHE A 74 2.70 4.39 1.83
N LEU A 75 3.15 4.93 0.71
CA LEU A 75 2.54 4.76 -0.61
C LEU A 75 3.56 4.10 -1.53
N GLY A 76 3.20 3.01 -2.16
CA GLY A 76 4.16 2.26 -2.97
C GLY A 76 3.54 1.19 -3.82
N GLU A 77 4.40 0.38 -4.41
CA GLU A 77 4.03 -0.77 -5.23
C GLU A 77 4.55 -2.06 -4.62
N LEU A 78 3.67 -3.06 -4.52
CA LEU A 78 4.06 -4.41 -4.13
C LEU A 78 4.78 -5.08 -5.30
N LYS A 79 5.95 -5.62 -5.01
CA LYS A 79 6.78 -6.38 -5.95
C LYS A 79 7.22 -7.69 -5.30
N LYS A 80 7.44 -8.72 -6.12
CA LYS A 80 8.03 -9.98 -5.67
C LYS A 80 9.54 -9.92 -5.89
N GLU A 81 10.31 -10.07 -4.83
CA GLU A 81 11.77 -10.13 -4.86
C GLU A 81 12.24 -11.35 -4.06
N ASN A 82 12.96 -12.27 -4.70
CA ASN A 82 13.52 -13.47 -4.07
C ASN A 82 12.48 -14.29 -3.26
N ASP A 83 11.30 -14.50 -3.83
CA ASP A 83 10.14 -15.17 -3.19
C ASP A 83 9.51 -14.45 -1.99
N GLU A 84 9.92 -13.21 -1.71
CA GLU A 84 9.28 -12.35 -0.73
C GLU A 84 8.49 -11.23 -1.40
N VAL A 85 7.40 -10.81 -0.77
CA VAL A 85 6.66 -9.61 -1.16
C VAL A 85 7.29 -8.41 -0.48
N VAL A 86 7.78 -7.46 -1.28
CA VAL A 86 8.42 -6.22 -0.83
C VAL A 86 7.58 -5.04 -1.29
N LEU A 87 7.46 -4.02 -0.44
CA LEU A 87 6.86 -2.74 -0.85
C LEU A 87 7.95 -1.80 -1.35
N GLY A 88 7.94 -1.50 -2.65
CA GLY A 88 8.71 -0.40 -3.22
C GLY A 88 8.05 0.94 -2.89
N VAL A 89 8.60 1.69 -1.94
CA VAL A 89 8.03 2.95 -1.46
C VAL A 89 8.35 4.07 -2.44
N ARG A 90 7.29 4.77 -2.88
CA ARG A 90 7.41 5.99 -3.71
C ARG A 90 7.42 7.24 -2.85
N THR A 91 6.62 7.26 -1.79
CA THR A 91 6.55 8.37 -0.84
C THR A 91 6.00 7.87 0.50
N PHE A 92 6.25 8.62 1.55
CA PHE A 92 5.56 8.44 2.82
C PHE A 92 5.22 9.79 3.44
N ARG A 93 4.38 9.77 4.48
CA ARG A 93 4.21 10.90 5.38
C ARG A 93 4.14 10.45 6.83
N ALA A 94 4.70 11.24 7.74
CA ALA A 94 4.53 11.02 9.17
C ALA A 94 3.05 11.16 9.54
N ILE A 95 2.60 10.32 10.46
CA ILE A 95 1.28 10.44 11.08
C ILE A 95 1.45 10.55 12.58
N ASP A 96 0.62 11.38 13.21
CA ASP A 96 0.64 11.51 14.66
C ASP A 96 -0.01 10.29 15.33
N ASP A 97 0.49 9.94 16.51
CA ASP A 97 0.04 8.76 17.25
C ASP A 97 -1.41 8.90 17.77
N ASP A 98 -1.93 10.14 17.84
CA ASP A 98 -3.28 10.48 18.32
C ASP A 98 -4.39 10.27 17.28
N HIS A 99 -4.06 9.83 16.07
CA HIS A 99 -5.07 9.40 15.12
C HIS A 99 -5.72 8.10 15.62
N ASP A 100 -7.03 8.15 15.88
CA ASP A 100 -7.81 7.00 16.33
C ASP A 100 -7.67 5.85 15.32
N LYS A 101 -6.93 4.82 15.71
CA LYS A 101 -6.67 3.61 14.94
C LYS A 101 -7.99 2.98 14.45
N ASN A 102 -9.06 3.04 15.25
CA ASN A 102 -10.36 2.51 14.87
C ASN A 102 -10.98 3.30 13.73
N LEU A 103 -10.93 4.64 13.80
CA LEU A 103 -11.47 5.49 12.73
C LEU A 103 -10.75 5.20 11.40
N TYR A 104 -9.44 4.98 11.44
CA TYR A 104 -8.65 4.63 10.28
C TYR A 104 -9.01 3.26 9.68
N GLU A 105 -9.14 2.24 10.53
CA GLU A 105 -9.54 0.90 10.08
C GLU A 105 -10.97 0.90 9.49
N ILE A 106 -11.90 1.63 10.11
CA ILE A 106 -13.29 1.77 9.65
C ILE A 106 -13.33 2.48 8.29
N THR A 107 -12.65 3.62 8.16
CA THR A 107 -12.61 4.39 6.91
C THR A 107 -11.93 3.62 5.78
N THR A 108 -10.86 2.89 6.07
CA THR A 108 -10.18 2.00 5.11
C THR A 108 -11.12 0.91 4.58
N LYS A 109 -11.84 0.23 5.47
CA LYS A 109 -12.81 -0.81 5.07
C LYS A 109 -13.94 -0.24 4.22
N LEU A 110 -14.46 0.94 4.57
CA LEU A 110 -15.50 1.64 3.80
C LEU A 110 -14.99 2.06 2.42
N LEU A 111 -13.78 2.63 2.34
CA LEU A 111 -13.16 3.03 1.08
C LEU A 111 -12.94 1.84 0.16
N ASN A 112 -12.42 0.73 0.66
CA ASN A 112 -12.21 -0.47 -0.16
C ASN A 112 -13.53 -1.03 -0.70
N LYS A 113 -14.58 -1.10 0.13
CA LYS A 113 -15.93 -1.50 -0.33
C LYS A 113 -16.47 -0.57 -1.41
N LEU A 114 -16.22 0.74 -1.28
CA LEU A 114 -16.69 1.73 -2.25
C LEU A 114 -15.91 1.61 -3.57
N MET A 115 -14.60 1.35 -3.51
CA MET A 115 -13.77 1.07 -4.68
C MET A 115 -14.18 -0.23 -5.37
N ASP A 116 -14.41 -1.31 -4.64
CA ASP A 116 -14.90 -2.58 -5.18
C ASP A 116 -16.23 -2.40 -5.91
N SER A 117 -17.14 -1.62 -5.33
CA SER A 117 -18.42 -1.29 -5.97
C SER A 117 -18.24 -0.45 -7.25
N TYR A 118 -17.22 0.40 -7.32
CA TYR A 118 -16.95 1.24 -8.49
C TYR A 118 -16.35 0.40 -9.63
N ASP A 119 -15.36 -0.44 -9.32
CA ASP A 119 -14.71 -1.34 -10.28
C ASP A 119 -15.73 -2.34 -10.86
N SER A 120 -16.65 -2.85 -10.03
CA SER A 120 -17.74 -3.73 -10.48
C SER A 120 -18.70 -3.03 -11.44
N LYS A 121 -19.05 -1.76 -11.19
CA LYS A 121 -19.93 -0.99 -12.09
C LYS A 121 -19.27 -0.67 -13.42
N LYS A 122 -17.99 -0.30 -13.40
CA LYS A 122 -17.23 -0.01 -14.62
C LYS A 122 -17.13 -1.23 -15.54
N SER A 123 -16.92 -2.41 -14.95
CA SER A 123 -16.84 -3.68 -15.70
C SER A 123 -18.17 -4.00 -16.42
N ILE A 124 -19.32 -3.70 -15.77
CA ILE A 124 -20.65 -3.90 -16.36
C ILE A 124 -20.90 -2.91 -17.52
N GLU A 125 -20.46 -1.65 -17.39
CA GLU A 125 -20.62 -0.64 -18.45
C GLU A 125 -19.73 -0.94 -19.68
N GLU A 126 -18.52 -1.46 -19.47
CA GLU A 126 -17.61 -1.86 -20.55
C GLU A 126 -18.13 -3.09 -21.32
N GLU A 127 -18.67 -4.10 -20.61
CA GLU A 127 -19.32 -5.26 -21.26
C GLU A 127 -20.56 -4.87 -22.08
N GLN A 128 -21.34 -3.88 -21.64
CA GLN A 128 -22.52 -3.42 -22.38
C GLN A 128 -22.17 -2.67 -23.67
N MET A 129 -21.04 -1.95 -23.72
CA MET A 129 -20.60 -1.25 -24.93
C MET A 129 -20.03 -2.19 -26.00
N GLU A 130 -19.50 -3.35 -25.63
CA GLU A 130 -19.00 -4.35 -26.60
C GLU A 130 -20.12 -5.19 -27.24
N VAL A 131 -21.31 -5.26 -26.62
CA VAL A 131 -22.45 -6.05 -27.12
C VAL A 131 -23.31 -5.24 -28.11
N ASP A 132 -23.27 -3.91 -28.04
CA ASP A 132 -24.08 -3.00 -28.86
C ASP A 132 -23.30 -2.35 -30.05
N GLY A 133 -22.05 -2.78 -30.30
CA GLY A 133 -21.19 -2.30 -31.40
C GLY A 133 -20.98 -3.32 -32.52
#